data_AF-V8NDJ1-F1
#
_entry.id   AF-V8NDJ1-F1
#
_cell.length_a   1.000
_cell.length_b   1.000
_cell.length_c   1.000
_cell.angle_alpha   90.00
_cell.angle_beta   90.00
_cell.angle_gamma   90.00
#
_symmetry.space_group_name_H-M   'P 1'
#
loop_
_entity.id
_entity.type
_entity.pdbx_description
1 polymer ?
#
loop_
_entity_poly.entity_id
_entity_poly.type
_entity_poly.pdbx_seq_one_letter_code
_entity_poly.pdbx_strand_id
1 'polypeptide(L)'
;MSYQLRNQDEHLHHFCRLLGVEHSQMEHWLCHRKLVTTSETYTKNMSLQQAVNARNALAKHIYAQLFNWIVQHINKALYTTVKQHSFIGVLDIYGFETFEYNSFEQFCINYANEKLQQQFNLHVFKLEQDEYMKEQIPWTLIDFYDNQPCIDLIEAKLGILDLLDEECKVPKGTDENWAQKLYDRHGNSQHFQKPRMSNMAFIIVHFADKVMGTERLQRVEYYCEGFLEKNRDTVHEEQINILKASKYPVIVELFHDEKEPAPAAPSGKKTYSKINIRSARPTVKAANKEHKKTVGHQFRNSLHLLMETLNATTPHYVRCIKPNDEKLPFT
;
A
#
# COMPACT_ATOMS: atom_id res chain seq x y z
N MET A 1 10.08 14.79 27.86
CA MET A 1 11.52 15.11 27.72
C MET A 1 11.85 15.17 26.25
N SER A 2 12.48 16.25 25.78
CA SER A 2 13.02 16.35 24.43
C SER A 2 14.21 15.41 24.28
N TYR A 3 14.26 14.65 23.19
CA TYR A 3 15.40 13.78 22.89
C TYR A 3 16.56 14.61 22.30
N GLN A 4 17.78 14.31 22.74
CA GLN A 4 19.02 14.82 22.14
C GLN A 4 19.91 13.61 21.86
N LEU A 5 20.51 13.58 20.67
CA LEU A 5 21.51 12.59 20.31
C LEU A 5 22.73 12.74 21.23
N ARG A 6 23.43 11.63 21.51
CA ARG A 6 24.69 11.70 22.26
C ARG A 6 25.69 12.49 21.42
N ASN A 7 26.46 13.38 22.06
CA ASN A 7 27.55 14.07 21.40
C ASN A 7 28.46 13.03 20.72
N GLN A 8 28.65 13.14 19.40
CA GLN A 8 29.47 12.27 18.56
C GLN A 8 28.92 10.83 18.37
N ASP A 9 27.70 10.69 17.86
CA ASP A 9 27.20 9.39 17.41
C ASP A 9 27.98 8.89 16.17
N GLU A 10 28.80 7.85 16.35
CA GLU A 10 29.65 7.28 15.29
C GLU A 10 28.83 6.74 14.11
N HIS A 11 27.65 6.18 14.36
CA HIS A 11 26.80 5.62 13.31
C HIS A 11 26.16 6.72 12.46
N LEU A 12 25.75 7.83 13.07
CA LEU A 12 25.28 9.01 12.35
C LEU A 12 26.40 9.59 11.47
N HIS A 13 27.64 9.63 11.99
CA HIS A 13 28.80 10.06 11.20
C HIS A 13 29.02 9.17 9.97
N HIS A 14 29.00 7.84 10.15
CA HIS A 14 29.12 6.90 9.06
C HIS A 14 27.97 7.00 8.05
N PHE A 15 26.72 7.13 8.51
CA PHE A 15 25.55 7.35 7.67
C PHE A 15 25.72 8.60 6.80
N CYS A 16 26.08 9.74 7.40
CA CYS A 16 26.25 10.99 6.68
C CYS A 16 27.39 10.90 5.65
N ARG A 17 28.49 10.22 6.00
CA ARG A 17 29.63 9.99 5.09
C ARG A 17 29.27 9.10 3.91
N LEU A 18 28.52 8.02 4.14
CA LEU A 18 28.12 7.05 3.12
C LEU A 18 27.02 7.60 2.18
N LEU A 19 26.12 8.42 2.70
CA LEU A 19 25.10 9.10 1.89
C LEU A 19 25.53 10.47 1.37
N GLY A 20 26.72 10.95 1.76
CA GLY A 20 27.26 12.23 1.29
C GLY A 20 26.45 13.44 1.74
N VAL A 21 25.78 13.37 2.90
CA VAL A 21 24.92 14.43 3.44
C VAL A 21 25.59 15.19 4.58
N GLU A 22 25.08 16.39 4.88
CA GLU A 22 25.62 17.25 5.93
C GLU A 22 25.18 16.76 7.32
N HIS A 23 26.15 16.55 8.22
CA HIS A 23 25.93 15.94 9.52
C HIS A 23 25.08 16.82 10.45
N SER A 24 25.36 18.11 10.55
CA SER A 24 24.66 19.01 11.47
C SER A 24 23.17 19.17 11.13
N GLN A 25 22.84 19.20 9.83
CA GLN A 25 21.48 19.23 9.33
C GLN A 25 20.77 17.91 9.64
N MET A 26 21.39 16.76 9.34
CA MET A 26 20.77 15.46 9.60
C MET A 26 20.53 15.25 11.10
N GLU A 27 21.51 15.55 11.94
CA GLU A 27 21.40 15.51 13.40
C GLU A 27 20.22 16.38 13.90
N HIS A 28 20.11 17.60 13.37
CA HIS A 28 19.02 18.52 13.70
C HIS A 28 17.66 17.94 13.30
N TRP A 29 17.48 17.56 12.04
CA TRP A 29 16.17 17.14 11.50
C TRP A 29 15.76 15.70 11.87
N LEU A 30 16.66 14.90 12.47
CA LEU A 30 16.29 13.66 13.14
C LEU A 30 15.61 13.90 14.50
N CYS A 31 15.93 15.01 15.17
CA CYS A 31 15.40 15.35 16.50
C CYS A 31 14.32 16.45 16.48
N HIS A 32 14.14 17.12 15.34
CA HIS A 32 13.26 18.26 15.20
C HIS A 32 12.36 18.12 13.98
N ARG A 33 11.17 18.70 14.06
CA ARG A 33 10.26 18.82 12.91
C ARG A 33 9.88 20.27 12.69
N LYS A 34 9.73 20.64 11.42
CA LYS A 34 9.26 21.96 11.00
C LYS A 34 7.74 22.00 11.01
N LEU A 35 7.18 23.11 11.45
CA LEU A 35 5.75 23.37 11.47
C LEU A 35 5.50 24.71 10.80
N VAL A 36 4.78 24.67 9.69
CA VAL A 36 4.47 25.85 8.87
C VAL A 36 3.03 26.25 9.10
N THR A 37 2.81 27.49 9.50
CA THR A 37 1.49 28.15 9.56
C THR A 37 1.38 29.17 8.44
N THR A 38 0.20 29.80 8.29
CA THR A 38 -0.03 30.85 7.30
C THR A 38 0.90 32.06 7.48
N SER A 39 1.34 32.33 8.72
CA SER A 39 2.14 33.51 9.07
C SER A 39 3.58 33.19 9.43
N GLU A 40 3.87 32.00 9.97
CA GLU A 40 5.17 31.70 10.59
C GLU A 40 5.63 30.26 10.36
N THR A 41 6.93 30.06 10.47
CA THR A 41 7.55 28.74 10.48
C THR A 41 8.26 28.55 11.82
N TYR A 42 7.89 27.51 12.55
CA TYR A 42 8.52 27.17 13.82
C TYR A 42 9.09 25.75 13.79
N THR A 43 10.16 25.54 14.56
CA THR A 43 10.77 24.22 14.75
C THR A 43 10.39 23.69 16.12
N LYS A 44 9.99 22.41 16.19
CA LYS A 44 9.59 21.76 17.45
C LYS A 44 10.40 20.50 17.68
N ASN A 45 10.87 20.34 18.92
CA ASN A 45 11.58 19.13 19.36
C ASN A 45 10.64 17.92 19.34
N MET A 46 11.18 16.78 18.94
CA MET A 46 10.49 15.49 18.95
C MET A 46 10.74 14.77 20.29
N SER A 47 9.78 13.94 20.69
CA SER A 47 10.03 12.93 21.73
C SER A 47 10.96 11.83 21.19
N LEU A 48 11.55 11.02 22.08
CA LEU A 48 12.37 9.87 21.68
C LEU A 48 11.62 8.94 20.71
N GLN A 49 10.38 8.57 21.05
CA GLN A 49 9.56 7.71 20.21
C GLN A 49 9.34 8.31 18.82
N GLN A 50 9.04 9.61 18.76
CA GLN A 50 8.85 10.32 17.49
C GLN A 50 10.11 10.35 16.64
N ALA A 51 11.28 10.57 17.25
CA ALA A 51 12.57 10.56 16.55
C ALA A 51 12.92 9.16 16.02
N VAL A 52 12.68 8.11 16.81
CA VAL A 52 12.87 6.71 16.38
C VAL A 52 11.97 6.36 15.20
N ASN A 53 10.69 6.75 15.27
CA ASN A 53 9.74 6.51 14.19
C ASN A 53 10.14 7.27 12.92
N ALA A 54 10.54 8.54 13.04
CA ALA A 54 11.01 9.34 11.92
C ALA A 54 12.27 8.76 11.26
N ARG A 55 13.24 8.29 12.05
CA ARG A 55 14.43 7.57 11.56
C ARG A 55 14.05 6.31 10.79
N ASN A 56 13.13 5.51 11.33
CA ASN A 56 12.69 4.28 10.68
C ASN A 56 11.94 4.57 9.38
N ALA A 57 11.08 5.60 9.35
CA ALA A 57 10.39 6.05 8.14
C ALA A 57 11.40 6.52 7.07
N LEU A 58 12.42 7.29 7.46
CA LEU A 58 13.49 7.71 6.55
C LEU A 58 14.23 6.51 5.96
N ALA A 59 14.59 5.51 6.78
CA ALA A 59 15.26 4.31 6.33
C ALA A 59 14.39 3.50 5.33
N LYS A 60 13.10 3.30 5.65
CA LYS A 60 12.14 2.66 4.74
C LYS A 60 12.04 3.40 3.41
N HIS A 61 11.97 4.73 3.46
CA HIS A 61 11.87 5.55 2.26
C HIS A 61 13.12 5.51 1.38
N ILE A 62 14.32 5.57 1.98
CA ILE A 62 15.57 5.41 1.25
C ILE A 62 15.59 4.04 0.54
N TYR A 63 15.20 2.98 1.24
CA TYR A 63 15.17 1.63 0.67
C TYR A 63 14.12 1.49 -0.44
N ALA A 64 12.94 2.08 -0.26
CA ALA A 64 11.88 2.10 -1.28
C ALA A 64 12.33 2.82 -2.55
N GLN A 65 13.01 3.97 -2.44
CA GLN A 65 13.56 4.67 -3.60
C GLN A 65 14.66 3.87 -4.29
N LEU A 66 15.54 3.22 -3.52
CA LEU A 66 16.56 2.33 -4.08
C LEU A 66 15.91 1.17 -4.86
N PHE A 67 14.87 0.54 -4.31
CA PHE A 67 14.15 -0.53 -4.98
C PHE A 67 13.50 -0.03 -6.29
N ASN A 68 12.83 1.12 -6.25
CA ASN A 68 12.23 1.73 -7.44
C ASN A 68 13.29 2.03 -8.52
N TRP A 69 14.43 2.58 -8.12
CA TRP A 69 15.55 2.85 -9.02
C TRP A 69 16.07 1.56 -9.67
N ILE A 70 16.26 0.48 -8.91
CA ILE A 70 16.66 -0.84 -9.45
C ILE A 70 15.64 -1.32 -10.48
N VAL A 71 14.34 -1.27 -10.17
CA VAL A 71 13.26 -1.68 -11.08
C VAL A 71 13.26 -0.82 -12.35
N GLN A 72 13.44 0.49 -12.24
CA GLN A 72 13.54 1.39 -13.40
C GLN A 72 14.74 1.04 -14.29
N HIS A 73 15.89 0.74 -13.71
CA HIS A 73 17.08 0.33 -14.47
C HIS A 73 16.90 -1.02 -15.16
N ILE A 74 16.25 -1.99 -14.50
CA ILE A 74 15.86 -3.26 -15.12
C ILE A 74 14.91 -3.03 -16.30
N ASN A 75 13.88 -2.19 -16.12
CA ASN A 75 12.93 -1.86 -17.19
C ASN A 75 13.60 -1.13 -18.36
N LYS A 76 14.52 -0.19 -18.09
CA LYS A 76 15.33 0.50 -19.11
C LYS A 76 16.20 -0.50 -19.88
N ALA A 77 16.80 -1.49 -19.21
CA ALA A 77 17.62 -2.52 -19.83
C ALA A 77 16.81 -3.52 -20.68
N LEU A 78 15.55 -3.77 -20.33
CA LEU A 78 14.64 -4.66 -21.06
C LEU A 78 13.81 -3.94 -22.15
N TYR A 79 13.89 -2.61 -22.22
CA TYR A 79 13.11 -1.82 -23.17
C TYR A 79 13.48 -2.14 -24.63
N THR A 80 12.46 -2.18 -25.50
CA THR A 80 12.63 -2.35 -26.95
C THR A 80 11.89 -1.27 -27.71
N THR A 81 12.49 -0.79 -28.81
CA THR A 81 11.85 0.18 -29.72
C THR A 81 10.89 -0.49 -30.70
N VAL A 82 10.84 -1.82 -30.74
CA VAL A 82 9.93 -2.58 -31.60
C VAL A 82 8.52 -2.47 -31.05
N LYS A 83 7.54 -2.18 -31.92
CA LYS A 83 6.13 -2.11 -31.53
C LYS A 83 5.67 -3.47 -31.01
N GLN A 84 5.22 -3.49 -29.77
CA GLN A 84 4.65 -4.68 -29.14
C GLN A 84 3.37 -5.11 -29.86
N HIS A 85 3.32 -6.37 -30.30
CA HIS A 85 2.12 -6.98 -30.89
C HIS A 85 1.25 -7.65 -29.82
N SER A 86 1.88 -8.44 -28.94
CA SER A 86 1.23 -9.19 -27.86
C SER A 86 2.20 -9.33 -26.69
N PHE A 87 1.70 -9.70 -25.50
CA PHE A 87 2.53 -10.05 -24.36
C PHE A 87 1.95 -11.25 -23.61
N ILE A 88 2.80 -11.88 -22.82
CA ILE A 88 2.40 -12.87 -21.81
C ILE A 88 2.82 -12.27 -20.47
N GLY A 89 1.84 -12.02 -19.60
CA GLY A 89 2.08 -11.56 -18.24
C GLY A 89 2.23 -12.76 -17.31
N VAL A 90 3.29 -12.76 -16.50
CA VAL A 90 3.46 -13.73 -15.41
C VAL A 90 3.30 -12.97 -14.11
N LEU A 91 2.29 -13.33 -13.33
CA LEU A 91 2.03 -12.72 -12.02
C LEU A 91 2.55 -13.65 -10.93
N ASP A 92 3.56 -13.17 -10.19
CA ASP A 92 4.09 -13.81 -9.00
C ASP A 92 3.92 -12.84 -7.82
N ILE A 93 3.06 -13.21 -6.87
CA ILE A 93 2.79 -12.40 -5.69
C ILE A 93 2.87 -13.25 -4.43
N TYR A 94 2.99 -12.59 -3.28
CA TYR A 94 2.92 -13.23 -1.97
C TYR A 94 1.62 -14.03 -1.83
N GLY A 95 1.74 -15.29 -1.40
CA GLY A 95 0.60 -16.13 -1.09
C GLY A 95 -0.10 -15.70 0.20
N PHE A 96 -1.24 -16.32 0.49
CA PHE A 96 -1.96 -16.12 1.74
C PHE A 96 -1.08 -16.51 2.94
N GLU A 97 -1.00 -15.65 3.95
CA GLU A 97 -0.15 -15.84 5.13
C GLU A 97 -0.94 -15.69 6.42
N THR A 98 -0.63 -16.53 7.41
CA THR A 98 -1.15 -16.40 8.77
C THR A 98 -0.07 -16.81 9.75
N PHE A 99 0.29 -15.89 10.63
CA PHE A 99 1.26 -16.08 11.71
C PHE A 99 0.58 -15.98 13.08
N GLU A 100 1.36 -16.23 14.14
CA GLU A 100 0.94 -16.00 15.52
C GLU A 100 0.61 -14.52 15.78
N TYR A 101 1.33 -13.60 15.12
CA TYR A 101 1.09 -12.17 15.17
C TYR A 101 0.96 -11.60 13.75
N ASN A 102 -0.27 -11.30 13.34
CA ASN A 102 -0.55 -10.68 12.03
C ASN A 102 -0.74 -9.17 12.23
N SER A 103 -0.05 -8.38 11.42
CA SER A 103 -0.16 -6.92 11.44
C SER A 103 -0.65 -6.39 10.08
N PHE A 104 -0.48 -5.09 9.85
CA PHE A 104 -0.92 -4.41 8.63
C PHE A 104 -0.36 -5.05 7.35
N GLU A 105 0.86 -5.57 7.39
CA GLU A 105 1.52 -6.22 6.26
C GLU A 105 0.76 -7.49 5.83
N GLN A 106 0.46 -8.39 6.78
CA GLN A 106 -0.33 -9.61 6.51
C GLN A 106 -1.74 -9.25 6.05
N PHE A 107 -2.35 -8.21 6.62
CA PHE A 107 -3.66 -7.73 6.20
C PHE A 107 -3.65 -7.30 4.72
N CYS A 108 -2.65 -6.54 4.28
CA CYS A 108 -2.49 -6.18 2.86
C CYS A 108 -2.24 -7.39 1.96
N ILE A 109 -1.37 -8.32 2.37
CA ILE A 109 -1.08 -9.56 1.63
C ILE A 109 -2.35 -10.39 1.45
N ASN A 110 -3.11 -10.61 2.51
CA ASN A 110 -4.32 -11.42 2.48
C ASN A 110 -5.45 -10.73 1.70
N TYR A 111 -5.55 -9.40 1.75
CA TYR A 111 -6.46 -8.63 0.91
C TYR A 111 -6.13 -8.77 -0.60
N ALA A 112 -4.85 -8.76 -0.99
CA ALA A 112 -4.47 -9.01 -2.38
C ALA A 112 -4.85 -10.42 -2.84
N ASN A 113 -4.66 -11.42 -1.98
CA ASN A 113 -5.07 -12.80 -2.26
C ASN A 113 -6.60 -12.91 -2.39
N GLU A 114 -7.37 -12.21 -1.54
CA GLU A 114 -8.82 -12.14 -1.62
C GLU A 114 -9.29 -11.59 -2.99
N LYS A 115 -8.62 -10.54 -3.49
CA LYS A 115 -8.86 -9.96 -4.82
C LYS A 115 -8.53 -10.91 -5.97
N LEU A 116 -7.41 -11.60 -5.91
CA LEU A 116 -7.08 -12.60 -6.93
C LEU A 116 -8.05 -13.78 -6.91
N GLN A 117 -8.49 -14.21 -5.72
CA GLN A 117 -9.49 -15.25 -5.60
C GLN A 117 -10.84 -14.83 -6.22
N GLN A 118 -11.24 -13.56 -6.05
CA GLN A 118 -12.43 -13.01 -6.71
C GLN A 118 -12.29 -13.04 -8.23
N GLN A 119 -11.12 -12.62 -8.75
CA GLN A 119 -10.86 -12.65 -10.19
C GLN A 119 -10.93 -14.08 -10.74
N PHE A 120 -10.33 -15.05 -10.04
CA PHE A 120 -10.43 -16.47 -10.35
C PHE A 120 -11.89 -16.95 -10.37
N ASN A 121 -12.66 -16.67 -9.31
CA ASN A 121 -14.05 -17.10 -9.21
C ASN A 121 -14.91 -16.50 -10.33
N LEU A 122 -14.72 -15.22 -10.64
CA LEU A 122 -15.43 -14.52 -11.70
C LEU A 122 -15.15 -15.15 -13.07
N HIS A 123 -13.88 -15.43 -13.38
CA HIS A 123 -13.51 -15.95 -14.69
C HIS A 123 -13.87 -17.43 -14.86
N VAL A 124 -13.51 -18.27 -13.88
CA VAL A 124 -13.66 -19.73 -13.99
C VAL A 124 -15.11 -20.17 -13.82
N PHE A 125 -15.88 -19.52 -12.95
CA PHE A 125 -17.26 -19.95 -12.68
C PHE A 125 -18.30 -19.06 -13.32
N LYS A 126 -18.20 -17.74 -13.21
CA LYS A 126 -19.32 -16.88 -13.65
C LYS A 126 -19.30 -16.66 -15.17
N LEU A 127 -18.18 -16.20 -15.72
CA LEU A 127 -18.09 -15.90 -17.15
C LEU A 127 -18.22 -17.15 -18.03
N GLU A 128 -17.66 -18.29 -17.60
CA GLU A 128 -17.77 -19.56 -18.32
C GLU A 128 -19.23 -20.06 -18.36
N GLN A 129 -19.94 -19.99 -17.23
CA GLN A 129 -21.35 -20.40 -17.16
C GLN A 129 -22.26 -19.46 -17.97
N ASP A 130 -21.99 -18.15 -17.95
CA ASP A 130 -22.72 -17.17 -18.77
C ASP A 130 -22.55 -17.45 -20.27
N GLU A 131 -21.36 -17.88 -20.72
CA GLU A 131 -21.13 -18.26 -22.12
C GLU A 131 -21.88 -19.55 -22.49
N TYR A 132 -21.89 -20.58 -21.63
CA TYR A 132 -22.69 -21.79 -21.88
C TYR A 132 -24.19 -21.50 -21.99
N MET A 133 -24.71 -20.61 -21.15
CA MET A 133 -26.11 -20.17 -21.23
C MET A 133 -26.39 -19.42 -22.52
N LYS A 134 -25.47 -18.56 -22.96
CA LYS A 134 -25.57 -17.79 -24.20
C LYS A 134 -25.50 -18.67 -25.45
N GLU A 135 -24.71 -19.73 -25.43
CA GLU A 135 -24.64 -20.74 -26.48
C GLU A 135 -25.80 -21.75 -26.43
N GLN A 136 -26.70 -21.63 -25.45
CA GLN A 136 -27.85 -22.53 -25.25
C GLN A 136 -27.45 -23.99 -25.02
N ILE A 137 -26.28 -24.21 -24.42
CA ILE A 137 -25.80 -25.53 -24.03
C ILE A 137 -26.55 -25.96 -22.76
N PRO A 138 -27.13 -27.17 -22.71
CA PRO A 138 -27.72 -27.70 -21.48
C PRO A 138 -26.68 -27.79 -20.36
N TRP A 139 -26.76 -26.88 -19.39
CA TRP A 139 -25.79 -26.74 -18.31
C TRP A 139 -26.45 -26.80 -16.93
N THR A 140 -25.79 -27.44 -15.98
CA THR A 140 -26.20 -27.44 -14.57
C THR A 140 -25.34 -26.44 -13.82
N LEU A 141 -25.96 -25.41 -13.25
CA LEU A 141 -25.23 -24.35 -12.53
C LEU A 141 -24.40 -24.94 -11.40
N ILE A 142 -23.10 -24.61 -11.40
CA ILE A 142 -22.16 -24.94 -10.35
C ILE A 142 -22.15 -23.79 -9.36
N ASP A 143 -22.52 -24.10 -8.12
CA ASP A 143 -22.48 -23.15 -7.02
C ASP A 143 -21.03 -22.94 -6.54
N PHE A 144 -20.66 -21.68 -6.34
CA PHE A 144 -19.32 -21.29 -5.89
C PHE A 144 -19.43 -20.23 -4.79
N TYR A 145 -18.38 -20.15 -3.97
CA TYR A 145 -18.34 -19.18 -2.89
C TYR A 145 -18.01 -17.79 -3.43
N ASP A 146 -18.96 -16.86 -3.37
CA ASP A 146 -18.74 -15.46 -3.70
C ASP A 146 -18.11 -14.72 -2.51
N ASN A 147 -16.84 -14.30 -2.67
CA ASN A 147 -16.09 -13.59 -1.65
C ASN A 147 -16.19 -12.06 -1.76
N GLN A 148 -17.04 -11.53 -2.67
CA GLN A 148 -17.33 -10.09 -2.76
C GLN A 148 -17.68 -9.43 -1.41
N PRO A 149 -18.50 -10.04 -0.52
CA PRO A 149 -18.82 -9.41 0.75
C PRO A 149 -17.61 -9.21 1.68
N CYS A 150 -16.59 -10.08 1.59
CA CYS A 150 -15.34 -9.90 2.32
C CYS A 150 -14.50 -8.75 1.75
N ILE A 151 -14.45 -8.64 0.43
CA ILE A 151 -13.77 -7.53 -0.27
C ILE A 151 -14.45 -6.20 0.08
N ASP A 152 -15.77 -6.14 0.06
CA ASP A 152 -16.53 -4.93 0.40
C ASP A 152 -16.29 -4.49 1.85
N LEU A 153 -16.22 -5.44 2.79
CA LEU A 153 -15.83 -5.17 4.17
C LEU A 153 -14.46 -4.46 4.24
N ILE A 154 -13.50 -4.85 3.40
CA ILE A 154 -12.13 -4.33 3.41
C ILE A 154 -12.04 -2.97 2.71
N GLU A 155 -12.53 -2.86 1.47
CA GLU A 155 -12.16 -1.76 0.57
C GLU A 155 -13.25 -0.73 0.28
N ALA A 156 -14.52 -1.07 0.56
CA ALA A 156 -15.65 -0.21 0.26
C ALA A 156 -15.64 1.06 1.12
N LYS A 157 -16.53 2.00 0.80
CA LYS A 157 -16.73 3.20 1.62
C LYS A 157 -17.21 2.79 3.01
N LEU A 158 -16.60 3.35 4.06
CA LEU A 158 -16.78 2.91 5.45
C LEU A 158 -16.40 1.44 5.70
N GLY A 159 -15.55 0.86 4.84
CA GLY A 159 -14.85 -0.41 5.09
C GLY A 159 -13.58 -0.20 5.91
N ILE A 160 -12.86 -1.29 6.18
CA ILE A 160 -11.69 -1.30 7.08
C ILE A 160 -10.62 -0.29 6.64
N LEU A 161 -10.24 -0.29 5.36
CA LEU A 161 -9.21 0.62 4.82
C LEU A 161 -9.65 2.08 4.86
N ASP A 162 -10.91 2.37 4.55
CA ASP A 162 -11.45 3.74 4.54
C ASP A 162 -11.51 4.30 5.98
N LEU A 163 -11.97 3.50 6.95
CA LEU A 163 -11.95 3.88 8.36
C LEU A 163 -10.53 4.07 8.91
N LEU A 164 -9.56 3.28 8.43
CA LEU A 164 -8.15 3.44 8.79
C LEU A 164 -7.60 4.78 8.25
N ASP A 165 -7.92 5.11 6.99
CA ASP A 165 -7.53 6.37 6.36
C ASP A 165 -8.17 7.60 7.04
N GLU A 166 -9.42 7.48 7.50
CA GLU A 166 -10.08 8.51 8.28
C GLU A 166 -9.39 8.73 9.64
N GLU A 167 -9.11 7.66 10.38
CA GLU A 167 -8.44 7.78 11.69
C GLU A 167 -7.00 8.29 11.55
N CYS A 168 -6.31 7.95 10.45
CA CYS A 168 -4.99 8.51 10.13
C CYS A 168 -5.00 10.04 10.05
N LYS A 169 -6.12 10.66 9.63
CA LYS A 169 -6.28 12.12 9.50
C LYS A 169 -6.66 12.80 10.81
N VAL A 170 -7.09 12.05 11.84
CA VAL A 170 -7.45 12.60 13.15
C VAL A 170 -6.17 13.03 13.89
N PRO A 171 -6.04 14.29 14.35
CA PRO A 171 -4.81 14.81 14.97
C PRO A 171 -4.31 14.05 16.21
N LYS A 172 -5.18 13.27 16.85
CA LYS A 172 -4.90 12.38 17.98
C LYS A 172 -5.56 11.01 17.77
N GLY A 173 -5.69 10.57 16.52
CA GLY A 173 -6.21 9.25 16.22
C GLY A 173 -5.24 8.17 16.71
N THR A 174 -5.78 7.12 17.33
CA THR A 174 -5.03 6.01 17.91
C THR A 174 -5.57 4.68 17.40
N ASP A 175 -4.75 3.63 17.46
CA ASP A 175 -5.16 2.29 17.02
C ASP A 175 -6.36 1.79 17.83
N GLU A 176 -6.52 2.21 19.10
CA GLU A 176 -7.69 1.98 19.96
C GLU A 176 -8.98 2.61 19.44
N ASN A 177 -8.93 3.88 19.07
CA ASN A 177 -10.09 4.55 18.51
C ASN A 177 -10.50 3.90 17.18
N TRP A 178 -9.52 3.53 16.34
CA TRP A 178 -9.78 2.82 15.10
C TRP A 178 -10.41 1.44 15.35
N ALA A 179 -9.85 0.63 16.26
CA ALA A 179 -10.39 -0.68 16.60
C ALA A 179 -11.85 -0.58 17.09
N GLN A 180 -12.15 0.40 17.94
CA GLN A 180 -13.52 0.63 18.41
C GLN A 180 -14.47 0.99 17.26
N LYS A 181 -14.04 1.86 16.33
CA LYS A 181 -14.83 2.18 15.11
C LYS A 181 -15.11 0.95 14.25
N LEU A 182 -14.14 0.03 14.11
CA LEU A 182 -14.35 -1.23 13.40
C LEU A 182 -15.42 -2.08 14.07
N TYR A 183 -15.35 -2.22 15.40
CA TYR A 183 -16.34 -3.00 16.17
C TYR A 183 -17.75 -2.42 16.03
N ASP A 184 -17.87 -1.10 16.18
CA ASP A 184 -19.16 -0.40 16.09
C ASP A 184 -19.77 -0.51 14.69
N ARG A 185 -18.92 -0.45 13.65
CA ARG A 185 -19.37 -0.46 12.26
C ARG A 185 -19.65 -1.86 11.72
N HIS A 186 -18.80 -2.83 12.04
CA HIS A 186 -18.77 -4.13 11.38
C HIS A 186 -19.11 -5.31 12.29
N GLY A 187 -19.47 -5.09 13.56
CA GLY A 187 -19.78 -6.17 14.51
C GLY A 187 -20.88 -7.15 14.08
N ASN A 188 -21.75 -6.78 13.14
CA ASN A 188 -22.80 -7.63 12.57
C ASN A 188 -22.43 -8.27 11.21
N SER A 189 -21.24 -7.98 10.67
CA SER A 189 -20.81 -8.57 9.40
C SER A 189 -20.42 -10.03 9.60
N GLN A 190 -20.83 -10.91 8.67
CA GLN A 190 -20.43 -12.32 8.69
C GLN A 190 -18.92 -12.52 8.54
N HIS A 191 -18.25 -11.54 7.92
CA HIS A 191 -16.81 -11.56 7.65
C HIS A 191 -15.96 -10.86 8.71
N PHE A 192 -16.58 -10.31 9.76
CA PHE A 192 -15.86 -9.57 10.79
C PHE A 192 -16.21 -10.10 12.17
N GLN A 193 -15.21 -10.34 13.01
CA GLN A 193 -15.42 -10.74 14.41
C GLN A 193 -14.50 -9.95 15.35
N LYS A 194 -15.04 -9.61 16.52
CA LYS A 194 -14.25 -9.09 17.64
C LYS A 194 -13.74 -10.26 18.50
N PRO A 195 -12.43 -10.39 18.74
CA PRO A 195 -11.89 -11.35 19.69
C PRO A 195 -12.48 -11.14 21.09
N ARG A 196 -12.78 -12.24 21.81
CA ARG A 196 -13.40 -12.15 23.14
C ARG A 196 -12.49 -11.55 24.21
N MET A 197 -11.18 -11.79 24.11
CA MET A 197 -10.19 -11.42 25.13
C MET A 197 -9.30 -10.23 24.72
N SER A 198 -9.54 -9.63 23.55
CA SER A 198 -8.73 -8.51 23.06
C SER A 198 -9.63 -7.37 22.59
N ASN A 199 -9.29 -6.15 23.00
CA ASN A 199 -9.83 -4.91 22.43
C ASN A 199 -8.86 -4.28 21.42
N MET A 200 -7.78 -4.99 21.10
CA MET A 200 -6.65 -4.57 20.27
C MET A 200 -6.38 -5.46 19.08
N ALA A 201 -7.41 -6.20 18.67
CA ALA A 201 -7.36 -7.04 17.48
C ALA A 201 -8.74 -7.17 16.84
N PHE A 202 -8.78 -7.52 15.57
CA PHE A 202 -9.99 -7.86 14.84
C PHE A 202 -9.75 -9.12 14.01
N ILE A 203 -10.82 -9.86 13.74
CA ILE A 203 -10.75 -11.09 12.96
C ILE A 203 -11.48 -10.87 11.65
N ILE A 204 -10.84 -11.21 10.54
CA ILE A 204 -11.50 -11.30 9.24
C ILE A 204 -11.69 -12.77 8.90
N VAL A 205 -12.89 -13.09 8.41
CA VAL A 205 -13.18 -14.38 7.80
C VAL A 205 -12.89 -14.26 6.31
N HIS A 206 -11.68 -14.66 5.91
CA HIS A 206 -11.23 -14.69 4.52
C HIS A 206 -11.87 -15.86 3.76
N PHE A 207 -11.69 -15.90 2.42
CA PHE A 207 -12.13 -17.03 1.63
C PHE A 207 -11.61 -18.37 2.18
N ALA A 208 -12.45 -19.39 2.08
CA ALA A 208 -12.09 -20.76 2.42
C ALA A 208 -11.54 -21.48 1.19
N ASP A 209 -10.45 -22.24 1.35
CA ASP A 209 -10.16 -23.29 0.40
C ASP A 209 -11.14 -24.46 0.61
N LYS A 210 -11.86 -24.85 -0.44
CA LYS A 210 -12.78 -25.99 -0.41
C LYS A 210 -11.98 -27.27 -0.67
N VAL A 211 -11.27 -27.75 0.36
CA VAL A 211 -10.62 -29.06 0.29
C VAL A 211 -11.54 -30.12 0.89
N MET A 212 -11.94 -31.10 0.07
CA MET A 212 -12.65 -32.33 0.50
C MET A 212 -13.95 -32.09 1.29
N GLY A 213 -14.84 -31.21 0.81
CA GLY A 213 -16.21 -31.09 1.33
C GLY A 213 -16.34 -30.47 2.72
N THR A 214 -15.26 -29.96 3.30
CA THR A 214 -15.28 -29.25 4.59
C THR A 214 -14.93 -27.79 4.35
N GLU A 215 -15.89 -26.88 4.57
CA GLU A 215 -15.64 -25.44 4.50
C GLU A 215 -14.70 -25.02 5.63
N ARG A 216 -13.41 -24.89 5.34
CA ARG A 216 -12.45 -24.36 6.31
C ARG A 216 -12.29 -22.87 6.07
N LEU A 217 -13.28 -22.10 6.55
CA LEU A 217 -13.19 -20.64 6.61
C LEU A 217 -11.93 -20.23 7.36
N GLN A 218 -11.06 -19.46 6.69
CA GLN A 218 -9.80 -19.04 7.27
C GLN A 218 -10.02 -17.76 8.06
N ARG A 219 -10.01 -17.91 9.39
CA ARG A 219 -10.11 -16.78 10.32
C ARG A 219 -8.71 -16.29 10.63
N VAL A 220 -8.44 -15.04 10.30
CA VAL A 220 -7.15 -14.40 10.60
C VAL A 220 -7.37 -13.29 11.59
N GLU A 221 -6.69 -13.38 12.74
CA GLU A 221 -6.67 -12.33 13.76
C GLU A 221 -5.53 -11.35 13.47
N TYR A 222 -5.87 -10.07 13.33
CA TYR A 222 -4.94 -8.97 13.10
C TYR A 222 -4.87 -8.06 14.32
N TYR A 223 -3.66 -7.75 14.78
CA TYR A 223 -3.41 -6.87 15.91
C TYR A 223 -3.36 -5.42 15.46
N CYS A 224 -4.17 -4.55 16.07
CA CYS A 224 -4.33 -3.16 15.65
C CYS A 224 -3.06 -2.31 15.87
N GLU A 225 -2.18 -2.72 16.77
CA GLU A 225 -0.96 -1.99 17.13
C GLU A 225 -0.12 -1.65 15.89
N GLY A 226 0.14 -0.35 15.70
CA GLY A 226 0.97 0.18 14.64
C GLY A 226 0.28 0.30 13.28
N PHE A 227 -1.01 -0.04 13.14
CA PHE A 227 -1.74 0.11 11.87
C PHE A 227 -1.77 1.56 11.39
N LEU A 228 -2.08 2.53 12.24
CA LEU A 228 -2.10 3.95 11.85
C LEU A 228 -0.72 4.46 11.47
N GLU A 229 0.32 4.06 12.21
CA GLU A 229 1.70 4.47 11.91
C GLU A 229 2.13 3.91 10.55
N LYS A 230 1.95 2.60 10.33
CA LYS A 230 2.30 1.92 9.10
C LYS A 230 1.50 2.44 7.90
N ASN A 231 0.24 2.79 8.09
CA ASN A 231 -0.60 3.33 7.02
C ASN A 231 -0.28 4.79 6.66
N ARG A 232 0.16 5.60 7.64
CA ARG A 232 0.58 6.99 7.42
C ARG A 232 1.89 7.10 6.64
N ASP A 233 2.84 6.20 6.91
CA ASP A 233 4.19 6.11 6.31
C ASP A 233 4.85 7.48 6.04
N THR A 234 4.73 8.39 7.01
CA THR A 234 5.07 9.80 6.78
C THR A 234 6.55 10.05 7.05
N VAL A 235 7.25 10.54 6.03
CA VAL A 235 8.64 11.02 6.13
C VAL A 235 8.64 12.55 6.19
N HIS A 236 9.54 13.13 6.99
CA HIS A 236 9.67 14.58 7.08
C HIS A 236 10.38 15.15 5.85
N GLU A 237 9.78 16.18 5.24
CA GLU A 237 10.28 16.82 4.02
C GLU A 237 11.71 17.36 4.22
N GLU A 238 12.04 17.84 5.42
CA GLU A 238 13.38 18.33 5.72
C GLU A 238 14.44 17.23 5.63
N GLN A 239 14.12 16.00 6.05
CA GLN A 239 15.03 14.86 5.95
C GLN A 239 15.27 14.48 4.47
N ILE A 240 14.21 14.53 3.65
CA ILE A 240 14.30 14.30 2.20
C ILE A 240 15.13 15.39 1.53
N ASN A 241 14.94 16.66 1.92
CA ASN A 241 15.69 17.78 1.35
C ASN A 241 17.21 17.66 1.60
N ILE A 242 17.60 17.10 2.74
CA ILE A 242 19.01 16.82 3.02
C ILE A 242 19.56 15.74 2.07
N LEU A 243 18.79 14.67 1.81
CA LEU A 243 19.16 13.62 0.87
C LEU A 243 19.25 14.14 -0.57
N LYS A 244 18.33 15.03 -0.98
CA LYS A 244 18.36 15.73 -2.27
C LYS A 244 19.59 16.64 -2.43
N ALA A 245 20.19 17.08 -1.33
CA ALA A 245 21.41 17.87 -1.31
C ALA A 245 22.69 17.01 -1.14
N SER A 246 22.59 15.70 -1.32
CA SER A 246 23.74 14.79 -1.24
C SER A 246 24.85 15.16 -2.23
N LYS A 247 26.10 14.95 -1.82
CA LYS A 247 27.29 15.05 -2.67
C LYS A 247 27.41 13.92 -3.70
N TYR A 248 26.65 12.83 -3.52
CA TYR A 248 26.72 11.66 -4.39
C TYR A 248 25.57 11.67 -5.40
N PRO A 249 25.87 11.70 -6.72
CA PRO A 249 24.84 11.77 -7.75
C PRO A 249 23.80 10.66 -7.68
N VAL A 250 24.22 9.43 -7.34
CA VAL A 250 23.30 8.29 -7.19
C VAL A 250 22.24 8.55 -6.12
N ILE A 251 22.62 9.15 -4.98
CA ILE A 251 21.67 9.46 -3.91
C ILE A 251 20.73 10.57 -4.36
N VAL A 252 21.23 11.58 -5.08
CA VAL A 252 20.38 12.64 -5.64
C VAL A 252 19.38 12.06 -6.64
N GLU A 253 19.81 11.17 -7.52
CA GLU A 253 18.97 10.49 -8.51
C GLU A 253 17.83 9.70 -7.84
N LEU A 254 18.08 9.01 -6.72
CA LEU A 254 17.05 8.28 -5.97
C LEU A 254 15.88 9.17 -5.51
N PHE A 255 16.12 10.48 -5.29
CA PHE A 255 15.09 11.41 -4.80
C PHE A 255 14.66 12.44 -5.85
N HIS A 256 15.11 12.32 -7.09
CA HIS A 256 14.59 13.12 -8.18
C HIS A 256 13.28 12.51 -8.69
N ASP A 257 12.21 13.30 -8.69
CA ASP A 257 10.95 12.89 -9.32
C ASP A 257 11.16 12.85 -10.84
N GLU A 258 11.48 11.69 -11.41
CA GLU A 258 11.22 11.45 -12.83
C GLU A 258 9.70 11.53 -13.00
N LYS A 259 9.18 12.70 -13.39
CA LYS A 259 7.82 12.79 -13.90
C LYS A 259 7.72 11.80 -15.04
N GLU A 260 6.97 10.72 -14.85
CA GLU A 260 6.62 9.82 -15.94
C GLU A 260 6.11 10.67 -17.11
N PRO A 261 6.62 10.47 -18.33
CA PRO A 261 6.03 11.10 -19.49
C PRO A 261 4.59 10.60 -19.58
N ALA A 262 3.64 11.52 -19.39
CA ALA A 262 2.21 11.22 -19.53
C ALA A 262 1.99 10.47 -20.86
N PRO A 263 1.18 9.40 -20.90
CA PRO A 263 0.88 8.70 -22.13
C PRO A 263 0.32 9.70 -23.14
N ALA A 264 0.95 9.77 -24.31
CA ALA A 264 0.58 10.68 -25.38
C ALA A 264 -0.90 10.47 -25.73
N ALA A 265 -1.74 11.44 -25.38
CA ALA A 265 -3.13 11.46 -25.81
C ALA A 265 -3.18 11.54 -27.34
N PRO A 266 -4.05 10.76 -28.02
CA PRO A 266 -4.21 10.85 -29.46
C PRO A 266 -4.74 12.23 -29.83
N SER A 267 -4.02 12.90 -30.72
CA SER A 267 -4.35 14.21 -31.27
C SER A 267 -5.69 14.20 -32.01
N GLY A 268 -6.74 14.69 -31.36
CA GLY A 268 -8.04 14.96 -31.96
C GLY A 268 -8.46 16.41 -31.72
N LYS A 269 -8.31 17.27 -32.72
CA LYS A 269 -8.78 18.65 -32.73
C LYS A 269 -10.31 18.70 -32.58
N LYS A 270 -10.84 19.32 -31.51
CA LYS A 270 -12.11 20.06 -31.55
C LYS A 270 -12.04 21.31 -30.67
N THR A 271 -12.13 22.45 -31.35
CA THR A 271 -12.22 23.82 -30.83
C THR A 271 -13.55 24.07 -30.12
N TYR A 272 -13.51 24.42 -28.83
CA TYR A 272 -14.54 25.24 -28.20
C TYR A 272 -13.88 26.24 -27.24
N SER A 273 -13.99 27.52 -27.59
CA SER A 273 -13.55 28.66 -26.81
C SER A 273 -14.39 28.82 -25.53
N LYS A 274 -13.77 28.66 -24.36
CA LYS A 274 -14.32 29.15 -23.08
C LYS A 274 -13.37 30.20 -22.50
N ILE A 275 -13.93 31.39 -22.29
CA ILE A 275 -13.30 32.59 -21.75
C ILE A 275 -12.79 32.31 -20.33
N ASN A 276 -11.50 32.52 -20.09
CA ASN A 276 -10.87 32.44 -18.77
C ASN A 276 -10.94 33.81 -18.07
N ILE A 277 -11.82 33.94 -17.08
CA ILE A 277 -11.81 35.07 -16.14
C ILE A 277 -10.74 34.77 -15.08
N ARG A 278 -9.65 35.54 -15.07
CA ARG A 278 -8.58 35.43 -14.06
C ARG A 278 -9.08 36.03 -12.73
N SER A 279 -9.25 35.19 -11.71
CA SER A 279 -9.43 35.65 -10.33
C SER A 279 -8.08 36.04 -9.73
N ALA A 280 -7.96 37.27 -9.26
CA ALA A 280 -6.77 37.81 -8.59
C ALA A 280 -6.75 37.43 -7.10
N ARG A 281 -6.45 36.17 -6.78
CA ARG A 281 -6.03 35.76 -5.43
C ARG A 281 -4.73 34.95 -5.50
N PRO A 282 -3.74 35.22 -4.63
CA PRO A 282 -2.52 34.42 -4.59
C PRO A 282 -2.87 32.99 -4.22
N THR A 283 -2.60 32.04 -5.11
CA THR A 283 -2.68 30.61 -4.81
C THR A 283 -1.56 30.25 -3.84
N VAL A 284 -1.90 29.96 -2.59
CA VAL A 284 -1.02 29.27 -1.66
C VAL A 284 -0.58 27.97 -2.33
N LYS A 285 0.72 27.80 -2.59
CA LYS A 285 1.25 26.53 -3.07
C LYS A 285 0.92 25.48 -2.02
N ALA A 286 -0.06 24.62 -2.31
CA ALA A 286 -0.33 23.46 -1.49
C ALA A 286 0.94 22.62 -1.46
N ALA A 287 1.50 22.41 -0.27
CA ALA A 287 2.57 21.44 -0.05
C ALA A 287 2.17 20.11 -0.72
N ASN A 288 3.14 19.48 -1.40
CA ASN A 288 2.97 18.37 -2.33
C ASN A 288 1.86 17.39 -1.91
N LYS A 289 0.81 17.26 -2.75
CA LYS A 289 -0.34 16.37 -2.54
C LYS A 289 0.03 14.88 -2.50
N GLU A 290 1.23 14.50 -2.93
CA GLU A 290 1.68 13.11 -2.97
C GLU A 290 1.90 12.51 -1.58
N HIS A 291 2.43 13.29 -0.62
CA HIS A 291 2.72 12.83 0.74
C HIS A 291 1.48 12.76 1.66
N LYS A 292 0.27 12.73 1.08
CA LYS A 292 -1.01 12.60 1.81
C LYS A 292 -1.77 11.31 1.49
N LYS A 293 -1.27 10.47 0.58
CA LYS A 293 -1.89 9.18 0.27
C LYS A 293 -1.32 8.13 1.21
N THR A 294 -2.19 7.49 1.99
CA THR A 294 -1.84 6.39 2.89
C THR A 294 -1.40 5.15 2.10
N VAL A 295 -0.66 4.26 2.76
CA VAL A 295 -0.19 3.00 2.14
C VAL A 295 -1.37 2.17 1.66
N GLY A 296 -2.41 2.02 2.48
CA GLY A 296 -3.62 1.28 2.14
C GLY A 296 -4.33 1.84 0.91
N HIS A 297 -4.40 3.17 0.77
CA HIS A 297 -4.97 3.80 -0.41
C HIS A 297 -4.15 3.53 -1.68
N GLN A 298 -2.82 3.66 -1.60
CA GLN A 298 -1.93 3.40 -2.74
C GLN A 298 -1.99 1.93 -3.15
N PHE A 299 -2.00 1.02 -2.18
CA PHE A 299 -2.09 -0.41 -2.38
C PHE A 299 -3.42 -0.81 -3.04
N ARG A 300 -4.56 -0.31 -2.53
CA ARG A 300 -5.88 -0.53 -3.13
C ARG A 300 -5.93 -0.10 -4.60
N ASN A 301 -5.42 1.09 -4.91
CA ASN A 301 -5.41 1.59 -6.29
C ASN A 301 -4.51 0.74 -7.21
N SER A 302 -3.36 0.30 -6.71
CA SER A 302 -2.42 -0.54 -7.46
C SER A 302 -3.03 -1.91 -7.75
N LEU A 303 -3.71 -2.51 -6.77
CA LEU A 303 -4.45 -3.76 -6.96
C LEU A 303 -5.60 -3.61 -7.94
N HIS A 304 -6.35 -2.50 -7.89
CA HIS A 304 -7.41 -2.24 -8.86
C HIS A 304 -6.88 -2.20 -10.29
N LEU A 305 -5.80 -1.45 -10.54
CA LEU A 305 -5.16 -1.36 -11.86
C LEU A 305 -4.61 -2.72 -12.32
N LEU A 306 -4.06 -3.51 -11.39
CA LEU A 306 -3.63 -4.88 -11.67
C LEU A 306 -4.82 -5.74 -12.11
N MET A 307 -5.94 -5.72 -11.38
CA MET A 307 -7.12 -6.50 -11.74
C MET A 307 -7.70 -6.08 -13.10
N GLU A 308 -7.74 -4.78 -13.41
CA GLU A 308 -8.14 -4.28 -14.74
C GLU A 308 -7.24 -4.84 -15.85
N THR A 309 -5.93 -4.86 -15.61
CA THR A 309 -4.95 -5.39 -16.57
C THR A 309 -5.15 -6.90 -16.79
N LEU A 310 -5.34 -7.67 -15.71
CA LEU A 310 -5.58 -9.12 -15.79
C LEU A 310 -6.89 -9.44 -16.52
N ASN A 311 -7.96 -8.70 -16.23
CA ASN A 311 -9.27 -8.88 -16.86
C ASN A 311 -9.27 -8.57 -18.37
N ALA A 312 -8.28 -7.82 -18.86
CA ALA A 312 -8.09 -7.56 -20.28
C ALA A 312 -7.24 -8.64 -21.00
N THR A 313 -6.87 -9.72 -20.30
CA THR A 313 -6.05 -10.82 -20.83
C THR A 313 -6.78 -12.15 -20.70
N THR A 314 -6.30 -13.18 -21.41
CA THR A 314 -6.74 -14.56 -21.22
C THR A 314 -5.93 -15.20 -20.09
N PRO A 315 -6.53 -15.54 -18.94
CA PRO A 315 -5.80 -16.06 -17.80
C PRO A 315 -5.50 -17.55 -17.95
N HIS A 316 -4.36 -17.96 -17.40
CA HIS A 316 -3.97 -19.36 -17.21
C HIS A 316 -3.54 -19.54 -15.76
N TYR A 317 -4.29 -20.35 -14.99
CA TYR A 317 -4.08 -20.49 -13.55
C TYR A 317 -3.17 -21.67 -13.22
N VAL A 318 -2.22 -21.45 -12.31
CA VAL A 318 -1.38 -22.47 -11.70
C VAL A 318 -1.62 -22.47 -10.19
N ARG A 319 -2.09 -23.59 -9.64
CA ARG A 319 -2.34 -23.72 -8.20
C ARG A 319 -1.19 -24.46 -7.52
N CYS A 320 -0.34 -23.71 -6.85
CA CYS A 320 0.75 -24.28 -6.04
C CYS A 320 0.20 -24.80 -4.71
N ILE A 321 0.53 -26.04 -4.35
CA ILE A 321 0.11 -26.67 -3.09
C ILE A 321 1.34 -26.92 -2.22
N LYS A 322 1.33 -26.38 -1.00
CA LYS A 322 2.35 -26.67 0.01
C LYS A 322 2.07 -28.06 0.62
N PRO A 323 2.97 -29.05 0.46
CA PRO A 323 2.67 -30.42 0.87
C PRO A 323 2.79 -30.66 2.38
N ASN A 324 3.62 -29.88 3.07
CA ASN A 324 3.80 -29.91 4.52
C ASN A 324 4.38 -28.58 5.02
N ASP A 325 4.24 -28.30 6.31
CA ASP A 325 4.75 -27.06 6.92
C ASP A 325 6.24 -27.07 7.25
N GLU A 326 6.84 -28.26 7.29
CA GLU A 326 8.23 -28.50 7.67
C GLU A 326 9.23 -28.33 6.51
N LYS A 327 8.73 -28.05 5.31
CA LYS A 327 9.52 -27.93 4.07
C LYS A 327 10.29 -29.22 3.71
N LEU A 328 9.75 -30.37 4.10
CA LEU A 328 10.33 -31.68 3.80
C LEU A 328 9.97 -32.14 2.38
N PRO A 329 10.87 -32.86 1.68
CA PRO A 329 10.52 -33.56 0.45
C PRO A 329 9.62 -34.76 0.75
N PHE A 330 8.90 -35.25 -0.26
CA PHE A 330 8.21 -36.54 -0.15
C PHE A 330 9.26 -37.66 -0.08
N THR A 331 9.38 -38.32 1.08
CA THR A 331 10.25 -39.48 1.30
C THR A 331 9.59 -40.79 0.92
#